data_AF-A0A7X0AXZ6-F1
#
_entry.id   AF-A0A7X0AXZ6-F1
#
_cell.length_a   1.000
_cell.length_b   1.000
_cell.length_c   1.000
_cell.angle_alpha   90.00
_cell.angle_beta   90.00
_cell.angle_gamma   90.00
#
_symmetry.space_group_name_H-M   'P 1'
#
loop_
_entity.id
_entity.type
_entity.pdbx_description
1 polymer ?
#
loop_
_entity_poly.entity_id
_entity_poly.type
_entity_poly.pdbx_seq_one_letter_code
_entity_poly.pdbx_strand_id
1 'polypeptide(L)'
;MPRRISLANANASHYLEDQISLWVGAYAMYVCVCNAINCRTVRTHIGAGAQSVGAVFKAQGCSPRCGRCFDTMREMIDEGKGANTSEPVLRAAE
;
A
#
# COMPACT_ATOMS: atom_id res chain seq x y z
N MET A 1 40.58 -7.06 27.91
CA MET A 1 40.11 -8.44 27.65
C MET A 1 38.64 -8.40 27.28
N PRO A 2 38.29 -8.34 25.99
CA PRO A 2 36.90 -8.42 25.56
C PRO A 2 36.38 -9.85 25.77
N ARG A 3 35.19 -9.96 26.36
CA ARG A 3 34.55 -11.23 26.72
C ARG A 3 34.26 -12.04 25.45
N ARG A 4 34.76 -13.28 25.40
CA ARG A 4 34.42 -14.29 24.39
C ARG A 4 32.91 -14.49 24.37
N ILE A 5 32.24 -13.99 23.35
CA ILE A 5 30.89 -14.44 22.99
C ILE A 5 31.09 -15.76 22.27
N SER A 6 30.55 -16.82 22.88
CA SER A 6 30.48 -18.15 22.28
C SER A 6 29.72 -18.04 20.95
N LEU A 7 30.39 -18.33 19.82
CA LEU A 7 29.75 -18.52 18.51
C LEU A 7 28.93 -19.82 18.55
N ALA A 8 27.83 -19.78 19.31
CA ALA A 8 26.81 -20.80 19.27
C ALA A 8 25.87 -20.45 18.12
N ASN A 9 26.09 -21.19 17.02
CA ASN A 9 25.17 -21.40 15.93
C ASN A 9 25.08 -20.30 14.85
N ALA A 10 25.71 -20.59 13.71
CA ALA A 10 25.58 -19.87 12.45
C ALA A 10 24.22 -20.11 11.76
N ASN A 11 23.12 -20.19 12.53
CA ASN A 11 21.78 -20.35 11.98
C ASN A 11 21.12 -18.98 11.79
N ALA A 12 21.30 -18.45 10.58
CA ALA A 12 20.54 -17.51 9.74
C ALA A 12 19.25 -16.78 10.20
N SER A 13 18.79 -16.84 11.45
CA SER A 13 17.55 -16.19 11.90
C SER A 13 17.66 -14.67 12.09
N HIS A 14 18.87 -14.13 12.18
CA HIS A 14 19.11 -12.68 12.29
C HIS A 14 18.93 -11.92 10.96
N TYR A 15 18.76 -12.62 9.82
CA TYR A 15 18.51 -11.98 8.52
C TYR A 15 17.06 -11.52 8.31
N LEU A 16 16.15 -11.66 9.28
CA LEU A 16 14.77 -11.20 9.13
C LEU A 16 14.63 -9.67 9.21
N GLU A 17 15.58 -8.97 9.80
CA GLU A 17 15.55 -7.50 9.91
C GLU A 17 16.05 -6.79 8.63
N ASP A 18 16.77 -7.50 7.74
CA ASP A 18 17.20 -7.03 6.41
C ASP A 18 16.10 -7.21 5.33
N GLN A 19 15.02 -7.96 5.62
CA GLN A 19 13.92 -8.25 4.67
C GLN A 19 12.87 -7.13 4.51
N ILE A 20 12.75 -6.22 5.47
CA ILE A 20 11.60 -5.28 5.57
C ILE A 20 11.82 -3.99 4.74
N SER A 21 13.07 -3.57 4.54
CA SER A 21 13.42 -2.46 3.64
C SER A 21 13.43 -2.85 2.16
N LEU A 22 13.37 -4.13 1.81
CA LEU A 22 13.31 -4.62 0.42
C LEU A 22 11.86 -4.75 -0.11
N TRP A 23 10.87 -4.51 0.77
CA TRP A 23 9.48 -4.16 0.44
C TRP A 23 9.28 -2.64 0.22
N VAL A 24 10.31 -1.80 0.39
CA VAL A 24 10.28 -0.33 0.19
C VAL A 24 9.92 0.09 -1.24
N GLY A 25 9.84 -0.85 -2.20
CA GLY A 25 9.31 -0.62 -3.55
C GLY A 25 7.95 -1.26 -3.84
N ALA A 26 7.28 -1.89 -2.87
CA ALA A 26 6.10 -2.72 -3.09
C ALA A 26 4.97 -1.95 -3.78
N TYR A 27 4.70 -2.38 -5.01
CA TYR A 27 3.61 -1.95 -5.90
C TYR A 27 3.71 -0.55 -6.52
N ALA A 28 4.77 -0.33 -7.29
CA ALA A 28 4.77 0.64 -8.41
C ALA A 28 4.05 0.10 -9.68
N MET A 29 2.99 -0.71 -9.54
CA MET A 29 2.25 -1.22 -10.71
C MET A 29 1.44 -0.09 -11.36
N TYR A 30 1.40 -0.05 -12.69
CA TYR A 30 0.48 0.83 -13.41
C TYR A 30 -0.96 0.33 -13.24
N VAL A 31 -1.81 1.18 -12.66
CA VAL A 31 -3.26 0.98 -12.63
C VAL A 31 -3.88 1.44 -13.94
N CYS A 32 -3.39 2.55 -14.51
CA CYS A 32 -3.80 3.05 -15.82
C CYS A 32 -2.60 3.17 -16.76
N VAL A 33 -2.53 2.30 -17.77
CA VAL A 33 -1.47 2.34 -18.80
C VAL A 33 -1.67 3.53 -19.75
N CYS A 34 -2.91 3.87 -20.11
CA CYS A 34 -3.19 4.95 -21.06
C CYS A 34 -2.71 6.33 -20.58
N ASN A 35 -2.75 6.57 -19.26
CA ASN A 35 -2.41 7.84 -18.62
C ASN A 35 -1.21 7.72 -17.68
N ALA A 36 -0.47 6.60 -17.73
CA ALA A 36 0.69 6.31 -16.89
C ALA A 36 0.46 6.58 -15.38
N ILE A 37 -0.68 6.12 -14.85
CA ILE A 37 -1.02 6.26 -13.42
C ILE A 37 -0.67 4.95 -12.70
N ASN A 38 0.22 5.01 -11.72
CA ASN A 38 0.60 3.86 -10.90
C ASN A 38 -0.16 3.79 -9.57
N CYS A 39 -0.08 2.64 -8.89
CA CYS A 39 -0.80 2.40 -7.63
C CYS A 39 -0.42 3.45 -6.57
N ARG A 40 0.85 3.86 -6.53
CA ARG A 40 1.31 4.91 -5.61
C ARG A 40 0.59 6.23 -5.87
N THR A 41 0.51 6.68 -7.13
CA THR A 41 -0.24 7.89 -7.51
C THR A 41 -1.71 7.78 -7.14
N VAL A 42 -2.36 6.64 -7.40
CA VAL A 42 -3.77 6.42 -7.01
C VAL A 42 -3.92 6.52 -5.49
N ARG A 43 -3.09 5.83 -4.71
CA ARG A 43 -3.11 5.87 -3.23
C ARG A 43 -2.83 7.28 -2.70
N THR A 44 -1.92 8.03 -3.31
CA THR A 44 -1.68 9.44 -2.97
C THR A 44 -2.93 10.29 -3.16
N HIS A 45 -3.63 10.16 -4.28
CA HIS A 45 -4.86 10.93 -4.53
C HIS A 45 -6.01 10.50 -3.60
N ILE A 46 -6.12 9.20 -3.29
CA ILE A 46 -7.09 8.70 -2.29
C ILE A 46 -6.78 9.31 -0.91
N GLY A 47 -5.51 9.29 -0.48
CA GLY A 47 -5.08 9.91 0.77
C GLY A 47 -5.31 11.43 0.80
N ALA A 48 -5.32 12.08 -0.36
CA ALA A 48 -5.69 13.51 -0.51
C ALA A 48 -7.20 13.76 -0.57
N GLY A 49 -8.05 12.72 -0.50
CA GLY A 49 -9.51 12.84 -0.44
C GLY A 49 -10.26 12.45 -1.73
N ALA A 50 -9.61 11.83 -2.72
CA ALA A 50 -10.32 11.32 -3.90
C ALA A 50 -11.22 10.13 -3.53
N GLN A 51 -12.54 10.32 -3.64
CA GLN A 51 -13.55 9.30 -3.29
C GLN A 51 -14.19 8.60 -4.50
N SER A 52 -13.73 8.92 -5.72
CA SER A 52 -14.23 8.31 -6.96
C SER A 52 -13.12 8.27 -8.01
N VAL A 53 -13.27 7.38 -9.00
CA VAL A 53 -12.34 7.26 -10.14
C VAL A 53 -12.23 8.61 -10.88
N GLY A 54 -13.35 9.30 -11.09
CA GLY A 54 -13.35 10.63 -11.70
C GLY A 54 -12.59 11.67 -10.87
N ALA A 55 -12.67 11.60 -9.53
CA ALA A 55 -11.89 12.47 -8.66
C ALA A 55 -10.38 12.20 -8.77
N VAL A 56 -9.95 10.94 -8.92
CA VAL A 56 -8.54 10.59 -9.16
C VAL A 56 -8.05 11.17 -10.49
N PHE A 57 -8.82 11.02 -11.57
CA PHE A 57 -8.47 11.59 -12.88
C PHE A 57 -8.42 13.12 -12.85
N LYS A 58 -9.38 13.75 -12.17
CA LYS A 58 -9.41 15.21 -11.97
C LYS A 58 -8.19 15.69 -11.18
N ALA A 59 -7.84 15.03 -10.08
CA ALA A 59 -6.68 15.37 -9.26
C ALA A 59 -5.35 15.16 -9.99
N GLN A 60 -5.28 14.15 -10.86
CA GLN A 60 -4.13 13.91 -11.74
C GLN A 60 -4.05 14.88 -12.92
N GLY A 61 -5.15 15.56 -13.28
CA GLY A 61 -5.20 16.51 -14.39
C GLY A 61 -5.34 15.85 -15.76
N CYS A 62 -5.92 14.64 -15.86
CA CYS A 62 -6.12 13.94 -17.13
C CYS A 62 -7.53 13.35 -17.27
N SER A 63 -7.93 13.04 -18.51
CA SER A 63 -9.22 12.41 -18.80
C SER A 63 -9.05 10.90 -19.03
N PRO A 64 -10.05 10.07 -18.68
CA PRO A 64 -10.01 8.64 -18.93
C PRO A 64 -10.07 8.34 -20.44
N ARG A 65 -9.34 7.32 -20.90
CA ARG A 65 -9.27 6.93 -22.32
C ARG A 65 -10.10 5.67 -22.65
N CYS A 66 -9.77 4.54 -22.03
CA CYS A 66 -10.38 3.23 -22.35
C CYS A 66 -11.19 2.62 -21.20
N GLY A 67 -11.15 3.18 -19.99
CA GLY A 67 -11.93 2.73 -18.83
C GLY A 67 -11.47 1.43 -18.16
N ARG A 68 -10.54 0.67 -18.74
CA ARG A 68 -10.11 -0.65 -18.21
C ARG A 68 -9.57 -0.63 -16.77
N CYS A 69 -9.09 0.52 -16.31
CA CYS A 69 -8.57 0.70 -14.96
C CYS A 69 -9.64 0.99 -13.91
N PHE A 70 -10.92 1.17 -14.31
CA PHE A 70 -11.95 1.70 -13.42
C PHE A 70 -12.27 0.77 -12.27
N ASP A 71 -12.44 -0.53 -12.52
CA ASP A 71 -12.79 -1.48 -11.45
C ASP A 71 -11.66 -1.62 -10.44
N THR A 72 -10.41 -1.75 -10.90
CA THR A 72 -9.24 -1.74 -10.03
C THR A 72 -9.13 -0.45 -9.22
N MET A 73 -9.35 0.73 -9.84
CA MET A 73 -9.35 1.99 -9.09
C MET A 73 -10.48 2.08 -8.06
N ARG A 74 -11.66 1.53 -8.35
CA ARG A 74 -12.78 1.46 -7.39
C ARG A 74 -12.43 0.59 -6.20
N GLU A 75 -11.89 -0.60 -6.43
CA GLU A 75 -11.42 -1.50 -5.38
C GLU A 75 -10.40 -0.79 -4.48
N MET A 76 -9.41 -0.12 -5.05
CA MET A 76 -8.43 0.66 -4.28
C MET A 76 -9.05 1.80 -3.47
N ILE A 77 -10.06 2.48 -4.02
CA ILE A 77 -10.80 3.54 -3.31
C ILE A 77 -11.59 2.95 -2.14
N ASP A 78 -12.25 1.81 -2.34
CA ASP A 78 -13.06 1.16 -1.31
C ASP A 78 -12.19 0.53 -0.20
N GLU A 79 -11.04 -0.04 -0.55
CA GLU A 79 -9.98 -0.40 0.41
C GLU A 79 -9.58 0.80 1.28
N GLY A 80 -9.37 1.96 0.65
CA GLY A 80 -9.04 3.20 1.35
C GLY A 80 -10.13 3.71 2.29
N LYS A 81 -11.41 3.35 2.06
CA LYS A 81 -12.53 3.65 2.96
C LYS A 81 -12.57 2.68 4.14
N GLY A 82 -12.36 1.38 3.89
CA GLY A 82 -12.43 0.32 4.90
C GLY A 82 -11.24 0.24 5.86
N ALA A 83 -10.06 0.73 5.45
CA ALA A 83 -8.87 0.78 6.31
C ALA A 83 -9.01 1.73 7.53
N ASN A 84 -10.07 2.57 7.57
CA ASN A 84 -10.35 3.48 8.67
C ASN A 84 -11.23 2.85 9.76
N THR A 85 -11.45 1.52 9.74
CA THR A 85 -12.28 0.79 10.72
C THR A 85 -11.45 -0.30 11.40
N SER A 86 -10.36 0.08 12.06
CA SER A 86 -9.55 -0.82 12.89
C SER A 86 -9.52 -0.40 14.37
N GLU A 87 -10.66 0.02 14.93
CA GLU A 87 -10.89 -0.22 16.36
C GLU A 87 -11.63 -1.56 16.50
N PRO A 88 -11.02 -2.59 17.13
CA PRO A 88 -11.81 -3.72 17.60
C PRO A 88 -12.71 -3.20 18.72
N VAL A 89 -14.02 -3.17 18.48
CA VAL A 89 -15.01 -3.00 19.55
C VAL A 89 -14.81 -4.16 20.52
N LEU A 90 -14.10 -3.89 21.63
CA LEU A 90 -14.07 -4.72 22.83
C LEU A 90 -15.51 -4.82 23.33
N ARG A 91 -16.20 -5.91 22.98
CA ARG A 91 -17.40 -6.31 23.70
C ARG A 91 -16.92 -7.00 24.98
N ALA A 92 -16.94 -6.26 26.08
CA ALA A 92 -17.03 -6.88 27.39
C ALA A 92 -18.27 -7.79 27.37
N ALA A 93 -18.04 -9.10 27.42
CA ALA A 93 -19.07 -10.06 27.77
C ALA A 93 -18.80 -10.47 29.22
N GLU A 94 -19.89 -10.38 29.99
CA GLU A 94 -20.02 -10.52 31.44
C GLU A 94 -19.59 -11.88 31.99
#